data_AF-A0A3D3NPC3-F1
#
_entry.id   AF-A0A3D3NPC3-F1
#
_cell.length_a   1.000
_cell.length_b   1.000
_cell.length_c   1.000
_cell.angle_alpha   90.00
_cell.angle_beta   90.00
_cell.angle_gamma   90.00
#
_symmetry.space_group_name_H-M   'P 1'
#
loop_
_entity.id
_entity.type
_entity.pdbx_description
1 polymer ?
#
loop_
_entity_poly.entity_id
_entity_poly.type
_entity_poly.pdbx_seq_one_letter_code
_entity_poly.pdbx_strand_id
1 'polypeptide(L)' 'MLLQVHDELLFEMPEAEVEAARALILEHMRAALPLGDVPVEVEAGTGMNWLEAH' A
#
# COMPACT_ATOMS: atom_id res chain seq x y z
N MET A 1 -7.63 2.35 5.74
CA MET A 1 -6.28 2.58 6.30
C MET A 1 -6.40 2.50 7.80
N LEU A 2 -5.64 1.61 8.44
CA LEU A 2 -5.68 1.36 9.88
C LEU A 2 -4.51 2.01 10.61
N LEU A 3 -3.31 1.90 10.04
CA LEU A 3 -2.05 2.28 10.69
C LEU A 3 -1.08 2.86 9.66
N GLN A 4 -0.23 3.77 10.12
CA GLN A 4 1.05 4.10 9.49
C GLN A 4 2.17 3.78 10.48
N VAL A 5 3.22 3.10 10.02
CA VAL A 5 4.47 2.94 10.77
C VAL A 5 5.64 3.02 9.79
N HIS A 6 6.70 3.76 10.16
CA HIS A 6 7.83 4.03 9.26
C HIS A 6 7.34 4.56 7.90
N ASP A 7 7.58 3.83 6.83
CA ASP A 7 7.20 4.07 5.43
C ASP A 7 6.05 3.18 4.95
N GLU A 8 5.42 2.43 5.86
CA GLU A 8 4.34 1.49 5.55
C GLU A 8 2.95 2.02 5.94
N LEU A 9 1.97 1.68 5.12
CA LEU A 9 0.55 1.91 5.38
C LEU A 9 -0.18 0.56 5.46
N LEU A 10 -0.84 0.29 6.59
CA LEU A 10 -1.62 -0.92 6.78
C LEU A 10 -3.09 -0.67 6.45
N PHE A 11 -3.70 -1.57 5.68
CA PHE A 11 -5.11 -1.53 5.31
C PHE A 11 -5.77 -2.85 5.71
N GLU A 12 -7.05 -2.77 6.05
CA GLU A 12 -7.94 -3.92 6.19
C GLU A 12 -9.13 -3.67 5.26
N MET A 13 -9.55 -4.73 4.57
CA MET A 13 -10.60 -4.68 3.55
C MET A 13 -11.17 -6.08 3.32
N PRO A 14 -12.38 -6.20 2.74
CA PRO A 14 -12.92 -7.48 2.29
C PRO A 14 -12.00 -8.17 1.26
N GLU A 15 -11.89 -9.50 1.32
CA GLU A 15 -11.05 -10.29 0.41
C GLU A 15 -11.37 -10.04 -1.07
N ALA A 16 -12.66 -9.87 -1.40
CA ALA A 16 -13.12 -9.59 -2.76
C ALA A 16 -12.64 -8.24 -3.32
N GLU A 17 -12.20 -7.31 -2.45
CA GLU A 17 -11.77 -5.96 -2.84
C GLU A 17 -10.24 -5.83 -2.91
N VAL A 18 -9.48 -6.83 -2.47
CA VAL A 18 -8.02 -6.77 -2.31
C VAL A 18 -7.31 -6.34 -3.60
N GLU A 19 -7.60 -6.98 -4.73
CA GLU A 19 -6.92 -6.65 -6.00
C GLU A 19 -7.26 -5.26 -6.51
N ALA A 20 -8.53 -4.85 -6.41
CA ALA A 20 -8.97 -3.53 -6.85
C ALA A 20 -8.38 -2.42 -5.98
N ALA A 21 -8.39 -2.60 -4.66
CA ALA A 21 -7.81 -1.66 -3.72
C ALA A 21 -6.28 -1.61 -3.85
N ARG A 22 -5.61 -2.75 -4.03
CA ARG A 22 -4.15 -2.82 -4.22
C ARG A 22 -3.71 -2.00 -5.44
N ALA A 23 -4.43 -2.10 -6.56
CA ALA A 23 -4.13 -1.30 -7.74
C ALA A 23 -4.21 0.21 -7.47
N LEU A 24 -5.28 0.66 -6.82
CA LEU A 24 -5.49 2.08 -6.47
C LEU A 24 -4.46 2.58 -5.45
N ILE A 25 -4.14 1.78 -4.44
CA ILE A 25 -3.16 2.12 -3.41
C ILE A 25 -1.78 2.30 -4.04
N LEU A 26 -1.35 1.35 -4.88
CA LEU A 26 -0.06 1.44 -5.57
C LEU A 26 0.04 2.64 -6.50
N GLU A 27 -1.03 2.94 -7.26
CA GLU A 27 -1.09 4.12 -8.12
C GLU A 27 -0.95 5.41 -7.30
N HIS A 28 -1.79 5.57 -6.27
CA HIS A 28 -1.83 6.80 -5.50
C HIS A 28 -0.59 6.99 -4.61
N MET A 29 -0.02 5.93 -4.03
CA MET A 29 1.19 6.04 -3.23
C MET A 29 2.40 6.46 -4.07
N ARG A 30 2.56 5.93 -5.29
CA ARG A 30 3.65 6.35 -6.20
C ARG A 30 3.51 7.80 -6.65
N ALA A 31 2.28 8.28 -6.83
CA ALA A 31 2.00 9.63 -7.30
C ALA A 31 1.78 10.68 -6.18
N ALA A 32 1.82 10.27 -4.91
CA ALA A 32 1.38 11.10 -3.79
C ALA A 32 2.22 12.36 -3.60
N LEU A 33 3.53 12.29 -3.91
CA LEU A 33 4.47 13.39 -3.69
C LEU A 33 5.39 13.57 -4.92
N PRO A 34 5.45 14.78 -5.51
CA PRO A 34 6.37 15.06 -6.60
C PRO A 34 7.80 15.22 -6.05
N LEU A 35 8.59 14.15 -6.08
CA LEU A 35 9.99 14.15 -5.62
C LEU A 35 11.01 14.56 -6.69
N GLY A 36 10.54 15.18 -7.77
CA GLY A 36 11.39 15.56 -8.91
C GLY A 36 11.97 14.33 -9.60
N ASP A 37 13.30 14.21 -9.59
CA ASP A 37 14.04 13.12 -10.26
C ASP A 37 14.17 11.84 -9.42
N VAL A 38 13.65 11.82 -8.20
CA VAL A 38 13.68 10.63 -7.33
C VAL A 38 12.47 9.73 -7.64
N PRO A 39 12.67 8.51 -8.19
CA PRO A 39 11.57 7.60 -8.45
C PRO A 39 10.99 7.05 -7.14
N VAL A 40 9.66 7.05 -7.03
CA VAL A 40 8.94 6.45 -5.90
C VAL A 40 8.47 5.06 -6.31
N GLU A 41 9.01 4.05 -5.64
CA GLU A 41 8.57 2.67 -5.76
C GLU A 41 7.73 2.30 -4.54
N VAL A 42 6.73 1.45 -4.75
CA VAL A 42 5.81 1.00 -3.71
C VAL A 42 5.56 -0.48 -3.92
N GLU A 43 5.70 -1.25 -2.83
CA GLU A 43 5.40 -2.67 -2.75
C GLU A 43 4.13 -2.88 -1.90
N ALA A 44 3.44 -3.98 -2.15
CA ALA A 44 2.24 -4.34 -1.41
C ALA A 44 2.14 -5.85 -1.28
N GLY A 45 2.17 -6.34 -0.03
CA GLY A 45 1.85 -7.70 0.36
C GLY A 45 0.46 -7.78 1.02
N THR A 46 -0.05 -9.00 1.14
CA THR A 46 -1.38 -9.32 1.67
C THR A 46 -1.31 -10.58 2.51
N GLY A 47 -2.03 -10.64 3.62
CA GLY A 47 -2.02 -11.78 4.52
C GLY A 47 -3.15 -11.70 5.54
N MET A 48 -3.35 -12.78 6.29
CA MET A 48 -4.41 -12.83 7.31
C MET A 48 -4.04 -12.09 8.60
N ASN A 49 -2.76 -11.73 8.72
CA ASN A 49 -2.23 -10.88 9.77
C ASN A 49 -1.12 -10.01 9.17
N TRP A 50 -0.67 -9.02 9.93
CA TRP A 50 0.33 -8.07 9.46
C TRP A 50 1.68 -8.73 9.13
N LEU A 51 2.10 -9.75 9.89
CA LEU A 51 3.37 -10.45 9.64
C LEU A 51 3.38 -11.18 8.29
N GLU A 52 2.24 -11.68 7.83
CA GLU A 52 2.11 -12.31 6.50
C GLU A 52 2.00 -11.30 5.35
N ALA A 53 1.48 -10.10 5.64
CA ALA A 53 1.27 -9.05 4.65
C ALA A 53 2.52 -8.19 4.40
N HIS A 54 3.47 -8.20 5.34
CA HIS A 54 4.77 -7.53 5.23
C HIS A 54 5.77 -8.43 4.49
#